data_AF-A0A5K0X4E7-F1
#
_entry.id   AF-A0A5K0X4E7-F1
#
_cell.length_a   1.000
_cell.length_b   1.000
_cell.length_c   1.000
_cell.angle_alpha   90.00
_cell.angle_beta   90.00
_cell.angle_gamma   90.00
#
_symmetry.space_group_name_H-M   'P 1'
#
loop_
_entity.id
_entity.type
_entity.pdbx_description
1 polymer ?
#
loop_
_entity_poly.entity_id
_entity_poly.type
_entity_poly.pdbx_seq_one_letter_code
_entity_poly.pdbx_strand_id
1 'polypeptide(L)'
;VADLNDELVGVVRGSIKTVVTCAHSPTHLAKVGYVLGLRVSPQHRRKGIAHQLVISLEKWFVSNGAEYVYMATEKDNLASVKLFTEKCHYSKFRTPSILVNPVSYHTKRIPSSFRIVKLSTDQAEFLYRKQMGSTEFFPADINRVLANPLSLGTWVAFPRGETWDNMGKPPQSWAVLSVWNSSELFKLRVEGASMACALYARSCGAIDRAFPCFRLPAFPDLFSPFGFYFLYGLHGQGPKSGSLIRALCKFVHNMAARKSEDCRVIVTEVGGQDELRHHIPHWKKLSCSEDLWCIKRLGGESSCCAKEGKDWTKSPPPRSLFVDPREV
;
A
#
# COMPACT_ATOMS: atom_id res chain seq x y z
N VAL A 1 7.93 -17.46 16.49
CA VAL A 1 8.27 -18.43 15.42
C VAL A 1 7.71 -19.79 15.81
N ALA A 2 7.68 -20.77 14.91
CA ALA A 2 7.33 -22.15 15.21
C ALA A 2 8.53 -23.03 14.89
N ASP A 3 9.00 -23.75 15.90
CA ASP A 3 10.14 -24.65 15.83
C ASP A 3 9.68 -26.09 16.09
N LEU A 4 10.20 -27.05 15.33
CA LEU A 4 9.90 -28.46 15.46
C LEU A 4 11.19 -29.25 15.22
N ASN A 5 11.63 -30.04 16.21
CA ASN A 5 12.89 -30.80 16.17
C ASN A 5 14.11 -29.93 15.75
N ASP A 6 14.25 -28.78 16.39
CA ASP A 6 15.31 -27.79 16.13
C ASP A 6 15.30 -27.20 14.69
N GLU A 7 14.21 -27.37 13.94
CA GLU A 7 13.98 -26.73 12.64
C GLU A 7 12.94 -25.61 12.74
N LEU A 8 13.23 -24.42 12.18
CA LEU A 8 12.26 -23.35 12.03
C LEU A 8 11.27 -23.67 10.91
N VAL A 9 10.07 -24.12 11.29
CA VAL A 9 9.05 -24.62 10.36
C VAL A 9 7.96 -23.59 10.03
N GLY A 10 7.90 -22.48 10.77
CA GLY A 10 6.97 -21.39 10.50
C GLY A 10 7.30 -20.07 11.17
N VAL A 11 6.81 -18.99 10.59
CA VAL A 11 6.99 -17.63 11.09
C VAL A 11 5.74 -16.80 10.85
N VAL A 12 5.50 -15.86 11.75
CA VAL A 12 4.51 -14.79 11.61
C VAL A 12 5.11 -13.52 12.20
N ARG A 13 4.78 -12.38 11.63
CA ARG A 13 5.12 -11.05 12.15
C ARG A 13 3.84 -10.33 12.53
N GLY A 14 3.94 -9.42 13.49
CA GLY A 14 2.85 -8.53 13.83
C GLY A 14 3.34 -7.13 14.08
N SER A 15 2.53 -6.15 13.70
CA SER A 15 2.70 -4.75 14.07
C SER A 15 1.43 -4.22 14.71
N ILE A 16 1.55 -3.17 15.52
CA ILE A 16 0.41 -2.48 16.11
C ILE A 16 0.50 -1.02 15.73
N LYS A 17 -0.61 -0.46 15.26
CA LYS A 17 -0.74 0.97 14.96
C LYS A 17 -2.03 1.52 15.55
N THR A 18 -2.06 2.82 15.77
CA THR A 18 -3.29 3.53 16.15
C THR A 18 -3.84 4.23 14.91
N VAL A 19 -5.07 3.91 14.55
CA VAL A 19 -5.69 4.39 13.32
C VAL A 19 -7.11 4.88 13.53
N VAL A 20 -7.56 5.71 12.61
CA VAL A 20 -8.97 6.13 12.50
C VAL A 20 -9.82 4.94 12.01
N THR A 21 -10.88 4.63 12.74
CA THR A 21 -11.79 3.50 12.43
C THR A 21 -13.06 3.93 11.73
N CYS A 22 -13.59 5.12 12.01
CA CYS A 22 -14.86 5.54 11.42
C CYS A 22 -14.65 6.65 10.38
N ALA A 23 -15.14 6.40 9.16
CA ALA A 23 -15.45 7.50 8.25
C ALA A 23 -16.45 8.44 8.94
N HIS A 24 -16.24 9.75 8.84
CA HIS A 24 -17.09 10.82 9.39
C HIS A 24 -16.83 11.30 10.83
N SER A 25 -15.87 10.73 11.58
CA SER A 25 -15.42 11.37 12.82
C SER A 25 -13.95 11.05 13.13
N PRO A 26 -13.04 12.05 13.06
CA PRO A 26 -11.60 11.86 13.26
C PRO A 26 -11.22 11.53 14.72
N THR A 27 -12.18 11.49 15.65
CA THR A 27 -11.95 11.23 17.08
C THR A 27 -11.95 9.75 17.43
N HIS A 28 -12.45 8.86 16.55
CA HIS A 28 -12.52 7.42 16.83
C HIS A 28 -11.22 6.75 16.37
N LEU A 29 -10.25 6.75 17.28
CA LEU A 29 -9.02 5.99 17.13
C LEU A 29 -9.19 4.62 17.76
N ALA A 30 -8.64 3.59 17.12
CA ALA A 30 -8.45 2.28 17.73
C ALA A 30 -7.01 1.82 17.55
N LYS A 31 -6.56 1.01 18.50
CA LYS A 31 -5.29 0.30 18.38
C LYS A 31 -5.54 -1.00 17.60
N VAL A 32 -4.86 -1.17 16.47
CA VAL A 32 -5.11 -2.24 15.51
C VAL A 32 -3.83 -3.03 15.28
N GLY A 33 -3.91 -4.35 15.47
CA GLY A 33 -2.86 -5.29 15.10
C GLY A 33 -2.91 -5.66 13.62
N TYR A 34 -1.76 -5.83 12.97
CA TYR A 34 -1.67 -6.32 11.60
C TYR A 34 -0.87 -7.61 11.53
N VAL A 35 -1.48 -8.69 11.04
CA VAL A 35 -0.80 -9.98 10.83
C VAL A 35 -0.05 -9.94 9.51
N LEU A 36 1.27 -10.08 9.60
CA LEU A 36 2.21 -9.90 8.50
C LEU A 36 3.04 -11.16 8.26
N GLY A 37 3.34 -11.46 7.00
CA GLY A 37 4.36 -12.45 6.65
C GLY A 37 4.15 -13.85 7.25
N LEU A 38 2.89 -14.30 7.39
CA LEU A 38 2.60 -15.67 7.84
C LEU A 38 3.10 -16.67 6.81
N ARG A 39 4.08 -17.50 7.20
CA ARG A 39 4.69 -18.53 6.36
C ARG A 39 4.83 -19.83 7.15
N VAL A 40 4.56 -20.94 6.48
CA VAL A 40 4.83 -22.29 6.98
C VAL A 40 5.52 -23.08 5.89
N SER A 41 6.60 -23.77 6.26
CA SER A 41 7.37 -24.65 5.37
C SER A 41 6.43 -25.62 4.65
N PRO A 42 6.55 -25.82 3.31
CA PRO A 42 5.66 -26.69 2.56
C PRO A 42 5.47 -28.09 3.15
N GLN A 43 6.56 -28.70 3.65
CA GLN A 43 6.57 -30.04 4.27
C GLN A 43 5.84 -30.10 5.62
N HIS A 44 5.58 -28.94 6.21
CA HIS A 44 4.95 -28.77 7.52
C HIS A 44 3.53 -28.18 7.43
N ARG A 45 3.00 -27.98 6.22
CA ARG A 45 1.63 -27.49 6.03
C ARG A 45 0.60 -28.51 6.50
N ARG A 46 -0.60 -28.02 6.82
CA ARG A 46 -1.74 -28.82 7.31
C ARG A 46 -1.53 -29.54 8.65
N LYS A 47 -0.45 -29.23 9.38
CA LYS A 47 -0.20 -29.69 10.76
C LYS A 47 -0.70 -28.72 11.85
N GLY A 48 -1.56 -27.77 11.51
CA GLY A 48 -2.08 -26.77 12.47
C GLY A 48 -1.12 -25.64 12.86
N ILE A 49 0.13 -25.64 12.39
CA ILE A 49 1.17 -24.65 12.75
C ILE A 49 0.72 -23.20 12.49
N ALA A 50 0.19 -22.91 11.30
CA ALA A 50 -0.26 -21.56 10.96
C ALA A 50 -1.34 -21.04 11.91
N HIS A 51 -2.28 -21.91 12.31
CA HIS A 51 -3.33 -21.57 13.25
C HIS A 51 -2.74 -21.24 14.63
N GLN A 52 -1.82 -22.05 15.14
CA GLN A 52 -1.17 -21.79 16.43
C GLN A 52 -0.33 -20.50 16.42
N LEU A 53 0.35 -20.20 15.31
CA LEU A 53 1.07 -18.94 15.13
C LEU A 53 0.12 -17.73 15.20
N VAL A 54 -1.03 -17.79 14.51
CA VAL A 54 -2.03 -16.70 14.53
C VAL A 54 -2.62 -16.53 15.93
N ILE A 55 -3.02 -17.61 16.61
CA ILE A 55 -3.55 -17.53 17.99
C ILE A 55 -2.52 -16.95 18.96
N SER A 56 -1.25 -17.34 18.84
CA SER A 56 -0.18 -16.80 19.68
C SER A 56 0.04 -15.31 19.44
N LEU A 57 -0.04 -14.88 18.17
CA LEU A 57 0.07 -13.47 17.81
C LEU A 57 -1.14 -12.65 18.26
N GLU A 58 -2.36 -13.20 18.20
CA GLU A 58 -3.57 -12.57 18.73
C GLU A 58 -3.47 -12.31 20.24
N LYS A 59 -2.96 -13.29 21.02
CA LYS A 59 -2.70 -13.10 22.45
C LYS A 59 -1.71 -11.94 22.68
N TRP A 60 -0.66 -11.87 21.87
CA TRP A 60 0.30 -10.75 21.95
C TRP A 60 -0.39 -9.42 21.62
N PHE A 61 -1.23 -9.35 20.59
CA PHE A 61 -2.01 -8.14 20.27
C PHE A 61 -2.92 -7.71 21.43
N VAL A 62 -3.67 -8.65 22.02
CA VAL A 62 -4.52 -8.40 23.20
C VAL A 62 -3.69 -7.86 24.37
N SER A 63 -2.56 -8.50 24.69
CA SER A 63 -1.68 -8.06 25.78
C SER A 63 -1.08 -6.67 25.56
N ASN A 64 -1.00 -6.21 24.31
CA ASN A 64 -0.53 -4.88 23.94
C ASN A 64 -1.67 -3.87 23.72
N GLY A 65 -2.90 -4.24 24.07
CA GLY A 65 -4.07 -3.37 24.03
C GLY A 65 -4.64 -3.13 22.63
N ALA A 66 -4.39 -4.03 21.67
CA ALA A 66 -5.05 -3.97 20.38
C ALA A 66 -6.52 -4.36 20.51
N GLU A 67 -7.41 -3.55 19.94
CA GLU A 67 -8.86 -3.73 19.95
C GLU A 67 -9.34 -4.54 18.75
N TYR A 68 -8.62 -4.41 17.64
CA TYR A 68 -8.86 -5.11 16.38
C TYR A 68 -7.56 -5.72 15.88
N VAL A 69 -7.68 -6.75 15.04
CA VAL A 69 -6.60 -7.30 14.25
C VAL A 69 -7.08 -7.52 12.83
N TYR A 70 -6.23 -7.21 11.85
CA TYR A 70 -6.52 -7.50 10.45
C TYR A 70 -5.35 -8.19 9.76
N MET A 71 -5.63 -8.69 8.56
CA MET A 71 -4.67 -9.32 7.67
C MET A 71 -5.11 -9.09 6.23
N ALA A 72 -4.16 -9.17 5.30
CA ALA A 72 -4.40 -9.07 3.86
C ALA A 72 -4.00 -10.37 3.17
N THR A 73 -4.75 -10.77 2.15
CA THR A 73 -4.45 -11.94 1.31
C THR A 73 -5.15 -11.83 -0.03
N GLU A 74 -4.54 -12.36 -1.08
CA GLU A 74 -5.24 -12.49 -2.36
C GLU A 74 -6.47 -13.41 -2.21
N LYS A 75 -7.56 -13.04 -2.89
CA LYS A 75 -8.86 -13.73 -2.78
C LYS A 75 -8.84 -15.20 -3.23
N ASP A 76 -7.89 -15.55 -4.08
CA ASP A 76 -7.66 -16.89 -4.64
C ASP A 76 -6.74 -17.74 -3.76
N ASN A 77 -6.09 -17.16 -2.75
CA ASN A 77 -5.38 -17.91 -1.72
C ASN A 77 -6.36 -18.56 -0.73
N LEU A 78 -7.10 -19.56 -1.22
CA LEU A 78 -8.14 -20.26 -0.48
C LEU A 78 -7.64 -20.84 0.85
N ALA A 79 -6.36 -21.23 0.93
CA ALA A 79 -5.77 -21.74 2.15
C ALA A 79 -5.69 -20.67 3.24
N SER A 80 -5.27 -19.46 2.89
CA SER A 80 -5.21 -18.31 3.79
C SER A 80 -6.63 -17.84 4.14
N VAL A 81 -7.50 -17.67 3.15
CA VAL A 81 -8.89 -17.25 3.37
C VAL A 81 -9.59 -18.18 4.38
N LYS A 82 -9.55 -19.50 4.16
CA LYS A 82 -10.18 -20.47 5.08
C LYS A 82 -9.55 -20.48 6.46
N LEU A 83 -8.22 -20.35 6.56
CA LEU A 83 -7.55 -20.25 7.86
C LEU A 83 -8.11 -19.09 8.67
N PHE A 84 -8.18 -17.90 8.08
CA PHE A 84 -8.61 -16.71 8.82
C PHE A 84 -10.13 -16.68 9.04
N THR A 85 -10.95 -16.98 8.02
CA THR A 85 -12.41 -16.86 8.14
C THR A 85 -13.06 -18.03 8.87
N GLU A 86 -12.60 -19.26 8.65
CA GLU A 86 -13.25 -20.46 9.21
C GLU A 86 -12.60 -20.92 10.52
N LYS A 87 -11.27 -20.78 10.67
CA LYS A 87 -10.54 -21.28 11.85
C LYS A 87 -10.24 -20.20 12.87
N CYS A 88 -9.84 -19.02 12.42
CA CYS A 88 -9.48 -17.91 13.32
C CYS A 88 -10.65 -16.93 13.56
N HIS A 89 -11.80 -17.13 12.90
CA HIS A 89 -13.03 -16.35 13.03
C HIS A 89 -12.91 -14.86 12.65
N TYR A 90 -12.17 -14.57 11.58
CA TYR A 90 -12.12 -13.24 10.98
C TYR A 90 -13.30 -13.05 10.04
N SER A 91 -13.78 -11.82 9.95
CA SER A 91 -14.76 -11.40 8.95
C SER A 91 -14.04 -10.81 7.75
N LYS A 92 -14.56 -11.08 6.55
CA LYS A 92 -14.14 -10.35 5.33
C LYS A 92 -14.51 -8.89 5.49
N PHE A 93 -13.58 -7.98 5.20
CA PHE A 93 -13.69 -6.60 5.63
C PHE A 93 -13.61 -5.59 4.49
N ARG A 94 -12.47 -5.55 3.78
CA ARG A 94 -12.22 -4.62 2.67
C ARG A 94 -11.62 -5.38 1.49
N THR A 95 -11.74 -4.80 0.31
CA THR A 95 -11.19 -5.35 -0.93
C THR A 95 -10.44 -4.28 -1.74
N PRO A 96 -9.32 -3.73 -1.24
CA PRO A 96 -8.51 -2.80 -2.01
C PRO A 96 -7.93 -3.41 -3.29
N SER A 97 -7.40 -2.56 -4.15
CA SER A 97 -6.72 -2.95 -5.38
C SER A 97 -5.24 -2.58 -5.31
N ILE A 98 -4.37 -3.56 -5.53
CA ILE A 98 -2.93 -3.36 -5.65
C ILE A 98 -2.62 -3.09 -7.12
N LEU A 99 -2.14 -1.89 -7.43
CA LEU A 99 -1.82 -1.44 -8.78
C LEU A 99 -0.30 -1.41 -8.95
N VAL A 100 0.18 -2.13 -9.96
CA VAL A 100 1.62 -2.27 -10.23
C VAL A 100 1.93 -1.67 -11.60
N ASN A 101 2.85 -0.71 -11.63
CA ASN A 101 3.30 -0.02 -12.83
C ASN A 101 4.79 -0.22 -13.06
N PRO A 102 5.20 -0.86 -14.16
CA PRO A 102 6.61 -0.96 -14.52
C PRO A 102 7.29 0.39 -14.71
N VAL A 103 8.56 0.45 -14.33
CA VAL A 103 9.47 1.56 -14.61
C VAL A 103 10.23 1.25 -15.89
N SER A 104 10.00 2.05 -16.94
CA SER A 104 10.73 2.00 -18.20
C SER A 104 11.92 2.95 -18.21
N TYR A 105 12.92 2.71 -19.06
CA TYR A 105 14.11 3.58 -19.16
C TYR A 105 13.81 4.94 -19.76
N HIS A 106 12.80 5.03 -20.63
CA HIS A 106 12.42 6.29 -21.25
C HIS A 106 11.58 7.18 -20.31
N THR A 107 11.95 8.45 -20.23
CA THR A 107 11.24 9.45 -19.41
C THR A 107 9.85 9.74 -19.98
N LYS A 108 8.84 9.76 -19.11
CA LYS A 108 7.47 10.12 -19.47
C LYS A 108 7.32 11.65 -19.49
N ARG A 109 6.70 12.18 -20.55
CA ARG A 109 6.40 13.61 -20.65
C ARG A 109 5.31 14.02 -19.65
N ILE A 110 5.64 14.98 -18.79
CA ILE A 110 4.69 15.64 -17.89
C ILE A 110 4.13 16.87 -18.64
N PRO A 111 2.80 17.08 -18.66
CA PRO A 111 2.21 18.26 -19.29
C PRO A 111 2.77 19.56 -18.70
N SER A 112 3.19 20.50 -19.56
CA SER A 112 3.72 21.80 -19.12
C SER A 112 2.67 22.67 -18.45
N SER A 113 1.39 22.40 -18.71
CA SER A 113 0.23 23.04 -18.07
C SER A 113 0.09 22.71 -16.58
N PHE A 114 0.87 21.79 -16.04
CA PHE A 114 0.87 21.44 -14.62
C PHE A 114 2.18 21.86 -13.95
N ARG A 115 2.09 22.18 -12.66
CA ARG A 115 3.21 22.44 -11.77
C ARG A 115 3.22 21.36 -10.69
N ILE A 116 4.40 20.83 -10.38
CA ILE A 116 4.62 19.86 -9.32
C ILE A 116 5.60 20.46 -8.33
N VAL A 117 5.25 20.44 -7.05
CA VAL A 117 6.07 20.98 -5.96
C VAL A 117 6.22 19.92 -4.86
N LYS A 118 7.40 19.87 -4.24
CA LYS A 118 7.63 19.05 -3.03
C LYS A 118 7.19 19.87 -1.81
N LEU A 119 6.41 19.27 -0.92
CA LEU A 119 6.04 19.87 0.35
C LEU A 119 7.12 19.63 1.41
N SER A 120 7.19 20.52 2.41
CA SER A 120 7.85 20.17 3.67
C SER A 120 7.05 19.09 4.41
N THR A 121 7.71 18.42 5.36
CA THR A 121 7.08 17.40 6.21
C THR A 121 5.88 17.96 6.97
N ASP A 122 6.00 19.17 7.53
CA ASP A 122 4.92 19.84 8.27
C ASP A 122 3.73 20.20 7.38
N GLN A 123 4.00 20.67 6.15
CA GLN A 123 2.97 20.97 5.15
C GLN A 123 2.23 19.69 4.73
N ALA A 124 2.97 18.60 4.51
CA ALA A 124 2.39 17.31 4.16
C ALA A 124 1.54 16.75 5.31
N GLU A 125 2.01 16.85 6.55
CA GLU A 125 1.24 16.44 7.73
C GLU A 125 -0.06 17.21 7.84
N PHE A 126 0.01 18.55 7.79
CA PHE A 126 -1.17 19.41 7.87
C PHE A 126 -2.18 19.06 6.78
N LEU A 127 -1.71 18.90 5.54
CA LEU A 127 -2.55 18.54 4.40
C LEU A 127 -3.22 17.18 4.60
N TYR A 128 -2.47 16.16 5.02
CA TYR A 128 -3.02 14.82 5.22
C TYR A 128 -4.00 14.74 6.37
N ARG A 129 -3.73 15.39 7.51
CA ARG A 129 -4.70 15.46 8.62
C ARG A 129 -5.99 16.18 8.18
N LYS A 130 -5.87 17.26 7.41
CA LYS A 130 -7.03 18.02 6.91
C LYS A 130 -7.88 17.22 5.92
N GLN A 131 -7.25 16.48 5.00
CA GLN A 131 -7.95 15.86 3.85
C GLN A 131 -8.26 14.38 4.05
N MET A 132 -7.45 13.69 4.86
CA MET A 132 -7.52 12.24 5.06
C MET A 132 -7.65 11.86 6.54
N GLY A 133 -7.73 12.83 7.46
CA GLY A 133 -7.83 12.57 8.90
C GLY A 133 -9.10 11.84 9.34
N SER A 134 -10.10 11.72 8.47
CA SER A 134 -11.29 10.89 8.66
C SER A 134 -11.33 9.65 7.74
N THR A 135 -10.25 9.39 6.99
CA THR A 135 -10.12 8.19 6.16
C THR A 135 -9.81 6.99 7.04
N GLU A 136 -10.45 5.86 6.74
CA GLU A 136 -10.23 4.61 7.46
C GLU A 136 -8.76 4.16 7.33
N PHE A 137 -8.20 3.63 8.43
CA PHE A 137 -6.78 3.28 8.59
C PHE A 137 -5.79 4.45 8.57
N PHE A 138 -6.25 5.71 8.57
CA PHE A 138 -5.36 6.85 8.66
C PHE A 138 -4.56 6.79 9.98
N PRO A 139 -3.20 6.81 9.93
CA PRO A 139 -2.37 6.66 11.11
C PRO A 139 -2.42 7.91 11.98
N ALA A 140 -2.65 7.72 13.29
CA ALA A 140 -2.59 8.83 14.24
C ALA A 140 -1.23 9.54 14.23
N ASP A 141 -0.16 8.78 13.97
CA ASP A 141 1.24 9.21 13.91
C ASP A 141 1.74 9.46 12.46
N ILE A 142 0.89 9.96 11.56
CA ILE A 142 1.26 10.29 10.17
C ILE A 142 2.57 11.09 10.05
N ASN A 143 2.87 11.95 11.02
CA ASN A 143 4.12 12.70 11.09
C ASN A 143 5.36 11.81 11.11
N ARG A 144 5.31 10.67 11.84
CA ARG A 144 6.40 9.69 11.88
C ARG A 144 6.55 8.93 10.57
N VAL A 145 5.45 8.69 9.86
CA VAL A 145 5.48 8.09 8.52
C VAL A 145 6.19 9.03 7.54
N LEU A 146 5.86 10.33 7.58
CA LEU A 146 6.43 11.33 6.69
C LEU A 146 7.89 11.66 7.01
N ALA A 147 8.28 11.63 8.28
CA ALA A 147 9.65 11.88 8.72
C ALA A 147 10.59 10.66 8.58
N ASN A 148 10.07 9.50 8.20
CA ASN A 148 10.87 8.30 8.03
C ASN A 148 11.87 8.47 6.86
N PRO A 149 13.14 8.03 6.99
CA PRO A 149 14.12 8.11 5.90
C PRO A 149 13.69 7.44 4.59
N LEU A 150 12.84 6.41 4.67
CA LEU A 150 12.30 5.71 3.50
C LEU A 150 11.20 6.51 2.80
N SER A 151 10.62 7.54 3.45
CA SER A 151 9.73 8.49 2.79
C SER A 151 10.54 9.48 1.97
N LEU A 152 10.53 9.33 0.65
CA LEU A 152 11.27 10.20 -0.27
C LEU A 152 10.68 11.62 -0.35
N GLY A 153 9.42 11.77 0.07
CA GLY A 153 8.72 13.03 0.20
C GLY A 153 7.26 12.97 -0.24
N THR A 154 6.63 14.14 -0.17
CA THR A 154 5.25 14.38 -0.60
C THR A 154 5.24 15.44 -1.70
N TRP A 155 4.53 15.17 -2.78
CA TRP A 155 4.42 16.07 -3.92
C TRP A 155 2.98 16.40 -4.22
N VAL A 156 2.75 17.68 -4.52
CA VAL A 156 1.47 18.19 -4.97
C VAL A 156 1.58 18.62 -6.42
N ALA A 157 0.56 18.30 -7.21
CA ALA A 157 0.37 18.78 -8.57
C ALA A 157 -0.87 19.66 -8.67
N PHE A 158 -0.76 20.76 -9.41
CA PHE A 158 -1.86 21.69 -9.70
C PHE A 158 -1.65 22.40 -11.05
N PRO A 159 -2.68 23.01 -11.66
CA PRO A 159 -2.54 23.76 -12.90
C PRO A 159 -1.54 24.92 -12.79
N ARG A 160 -0.74 25.14 -13.83
CA ARG A 160 0.19 26.25 -13.91
C ARG A 160 -0.58 27.57 -13.96
N GLY A 161 -0.10 28.57 -13.22
CA GLY A 161 -0.75 29.88 -13.08
C GLY A 161 -1.54 30.02 -11.77
N GLU A 162 -1.87 28.91 -11.12
CA GLU A 162 -2.44 28.90 -9.77
C GLU A 162 -1.30 28.88 -8.72
N THR A 163 -1.60 29.33 -7.50
CA THR A 163 -0.65 29.30 -6.37
C THR A 163 -1.06 28.25 -5.36
N TRP A 164 -0.06 27.50 -4.87
CA TRP A 164 -0.24 26.66 -3.69
C TRP A 164 0.07 27.50 -2.47
N ASP A 165 -0.97 28.08 -1.88
CA ASP A 165 -0.83 28.81 -0.62
C ASP A 165 -0.75 27.81 0.54
N ASN A 166 0.35 27.87 1.28
CA ASN A 166 0.70 26.91 2.32
C ASN A 166 -0.26 26.94 3.52
N MET A 167 -1.18 27.92 3.61
CA MET A 167 -1.97 28.17 4.82
C MET A 167 -3.49 28.36 4.64
N GLY A 168 -4.12 28.05 3.49
CA GLY A 168 -5.59 28.15 3.50
C GLY A 168 -6.38 27.66 2.30
N LYS A 169 -6.00 28.04 1.08
CA LYS A 169 -6.85 27.80 -0.08
C LYS A 169 -6.07 27.13 -1.20
N PRO A 170 -6.15 25.79 -1.34
CA PRO A 170 -5.55 25.14 -2.49
C PRO A 170 -6.24 25.61 -3.79
N PRO A 171 -5.55 25.47 -4.93
CA PRO A 171 -6.11 25.54 -6.29
C PRO A 171 -7.46 24.82 -6.41
N GLN A 172 -8.29 25.21 -7.37
CA GLN A 172 -9.59 24.54 -7.58
C GLN A 172 -9.41 23.05 -7.90
N SER A 173 -8.35 22.73 -8.66
CA SER A 173 -7.94 21.36 -8.93
C SER A 173 -6.52 21.12 -8.45
N TRP A 174 -6.35 20.09 -7.63
CA TRP A 174 -5.03 19.69 -7.14
C TRP A 174 -5.01 18.18 -6.86
N ALA A 175 -3.81 17.62 -6.77
CA ALA A 175 -3.60 16.24 -6.34
C ALA A 175 -2.33 16.15 -5.51
N VAL A 176 -2.26 15.16 -4.62
CA VAL A 176 -1.10 14.86 -3.79
C VAL A 176 -0.82 13.37 -3.76
N LEU A 177 0.46 13.02 -3.64
CA LEU A 177 0.89 11.69 -3.21
C LEU A 177 2.22 11.78 -2.46
N SER A 178 2.53 10.74 -1.71
CA SER A 178 3.84 10.51 -1.12
C SER A 178 4.49 9.26 -1.69
N VAL A 179 5.81 9.17 -1.61
CA VAL A 179 6.57 8.04 -2.15
C VAL A 179 7.43 7.42 -1.06
N TRP A 180 7.31 6.11 -0.91
CA TRP A 180 8.10 5.29 0.00
C TRP A 180 9.09 4.41 -0.79
N ASN A 181 10.32 4.31 -0.29
CA ASN A 181 11.39 3.54 -0.92
C ASN A 181 11.50 2.12 -0.34
N SER A 182 10.65 1.20 -0.80
CA SER A 182 10.75 -0.21 -0.40
C SER A 182 12.00 -0.90 -0.97
N SER A 183 12.66 -0.30 -1.97
CA SER A 183 13.86 -0.86 -2.60
C SER A 183 15.08 -0.92 -1.68
N GLU A 184 15.10 -0.12 -0.61
CA GLU A 184 16.15 -0.15 0.43
C GLU A 184 15.91 -1.21 1.50
N LEU A 185 14.67 -1.71 1.63
CA LEU A 185 14.32 -2.72 2.64
C LEU A 185 14.54 -4.14 2.14
N PHE A 186 14.06 -4.46 0.94
CA PHE A 186 14.18 -5.79 0.36
C PHE A 186 14.09 -5.74 -1.17
N LYS A 187 14.51 -6.85 -1.80
CA LYS A 187 14.33 -7.08 -3.23
C LYS A 187 13.35 -8.22 -3.44
N LEU A 188 12.57 -8.11 -4.51
CA LEU A 188 11.64 -9.11 -4.99
C LEU A 188 12.24 -9.83 -6.19
N ARG A 189 11.77 -11.05 -6.42
CA ARG A 189 12.02 -11.83 -7.64
C ARG A 189 10.78 -12.63 -7.94
N VAL A 190 10.29 -12.52 -9.18
CA VAL A 190 9.23 -13.41 -9.66
C VAL A 190 9.86 -14.74 -10.04
N GLU A 191 9.40 -15.81 -9.41
CA GLU A 191 9.82 -17.18 -9.71
C GLU A 191 8.72 -17.95 -10.45
N GLY A 192 9.09 -19.04 -11.12
CA GLY A 192 8.15 -19.92 -11.83
C GLY A 192 7.89 -19.54 -13.30
N ALA A 193 8.56 -18.53 -13.84
CA ALA A 193 8.51 -18.24 -15.27
C ALA A 193 9.47 -19.14 -16.08
N SER A 194 9.11 -19.41 -17.34
CA SER A 194 9.98 -20.18 -18.24
C SER A 194 11.27 -19.41 -18.58
N MET A 195 12.35 -20.13 -18.86
CA MET A 195 13.62 -19.53 -19.29
C MET A 195 13.46 -18.62 -20.51
N ALA A 196 12.59 -18.99 -21.46
CA ALA A 196 12.29 -18.19 -22.63
C ALA A 196 11.65 -16.84 -22.26
N CYS A 197 10.74 -16.82 -21.29
CA CYS A 197 10.11 -15.59 -20.80
C CYS A 197 11.14 -14.69 -20.09
N ALA A 198 12.04 -15.28 -19.30
CA ALA A 198 13.11 -14.55 -18.64
C ALA A 198 14.11 -13.94 -19.63
N LEU A 199 14.51 -14.70 -20.65
CA LEU A 199 15.38 -14.21 -21.74
C LEU A 199 14.69 -13.11 -22.54
N TYR A 200 13.41 -13.26 -22.87
CA TYR A 200 12.64 -12.24 -23.58
C TYR A 200 12.58 -10.93 -22.78
N ALA A 201 12.26 -10.98 -21.49
CA ALA A 201 12.20 -9.79 -20.64
C ALA A 201 13.55 -9.07 -20.54
N ARG A 202 14.64 -9.83 -20.38
CA ARG A 202 16.01 -9.29 -20.36
C ARG A 202 16.38 -8.62 -21.69
N SER A 203 16.07 -9.27 -22.82
CA SER A 203 16.32 -8.73 -24.15
C SER A 203 15.50 -7.46 -24.40
N CYS A 204 14.21 -7.44 -24.05
CA CYS A 204 13.38 -6.25 -24.14
C CYS A 204 13.91 -5.10 -23.28
N GLY A 205 14.36 -5.40 -22.05
CA GLY A 205 14.98 -4.42 -21.16
C GLY A 205 16.28 -3.84 -21.73
N ALA A 206 17.11 -4.68 -22.36
CA ALA A 206 18.34 -4.25 -23.02
C ALA A 206 18.05 -3.34 -24.23
N ILE A 207 17.01 -3.67 -25.02
CA ILE A 207 16.58 -2.86 -26.16
C ILE A 207 16.03 -1.50 -25.71
N ASP A 208 15.15 -1.44 -24.69
CA ASP A 208 14.63 -0.16 -24.18
C ASP A 208 15.74 0.72 -23.58
N ARG A 209 16.79 0.10 -23.02
CA ARG A 209 17.99 0.80 -22.55
C ARG A 209 18.86 1.32 -23.69
N ALA A 210 19.09 0.52 -24.73
CA ALA A 210 19.93 0.89 -25.87
C ALA A 210 19.25 1.92 -26.79
N PHE A 211 17.92 1.86 -26.91
CA PHE A 211 17.14 2.72 -27.80
C PHE A 211 15.90 3.32 -27.11
N PRO A 212 16.07 4.18 -26.10
CA PRO A 212 14.96 4.77 -25.35
C PRO A 212 14.05 5.67 -26.19
N CYS A 213 14.51 6.08 -27.38
CA CYS A 213 13.75 6.89 -28.33
C CYS A 213 12.56 6.14 -28.99
N PHE A 214 12.61 4.82 -29.11
CA PHE A 214 11.53 4.03 -29.74
C PHE A 214 10.33 3.77 -28.83
N ARG A 215 10.42 4.13 -27.53
CA ARG A 215 9.32 4.02 -26.53
C ARG A 215 8.59 2.67 -26.57
N LEU A 216 9.31 1.59 -26.83
CA LEU A 216 8.72 0.27 -26.92
C LEU A 216 8.17 -0.15 -25.54
N PRO A 217 6.94 -0.68 -25.45
CA PRO A 217 6.44 -1.26 -24.23
C PRO A 217 7.21 -2.55 -23.93
N ALA A 218 8.35 -2.43 -23.24
CA ALA A 218 9.14 -3.57 -22.81
C ALA A 218 8.55 -4.18 -21.54
N PHE A 219 8.42 -5.52 -21.51
CA PHE A 219 8.16 -6.24 -20.27
C PHE A 219 9.36 -6.02 -19.33
N PRO A 220 9.16 -5.53 -18.10
CA PRO A 220 10.26 -5.32 -17.17
C PRO A 220 10.93 -6.65 -16.80
N ASP A 221 12.26 -6.66 -16.62
CA ASP A 221 12.92 -7.82 -15.99
C ASP A 221 12.55 -7.85 -14.51
N LEU A 222 11.56 -8.69 -14.18
CA LEU A 222 11.12 -8.99 -12.81
C LEU A 222 11.66 -10.35 -12.32
N PHE A 223 12.52 -11.00 -13.11
CA PHE A 223 13.09 -12.31 -12.82
C PHE A 223 14.47 -12.21 -12.18
N SER A 224 15.13 -11.06 -12.32
CA SER A 224 16.28 -10.66 -11.51
C SER A 224 15.81 -9.90 -10.26
N PRO A 225 16.57 -9.90 -9.14
CA PRO A 225 16.21 -9.15 -7.95
C PRO A 225 15.91 -7.68 -8.26
N PHE A 226 14.73 -7.20 -7.85
CA PHE A 226 14.28 -5.84 -8.11
C PHE A 226 13.65 -5.20 -6.88
N GLY A 227 13.79 -3.87 -6.77
CA GLY A 227 13.09 -3.07 -5.78
C GLY A 227 11.84 -2.42 -6.37
N PHE A 228 11.06 -1.77 -5.51
CA PHE A 228 9.94 -0.94 -5.91
C PHE A 228 9.81 0.31 -5.06
N TYR A 229 9.09 1.29 -5.60
CA TYR A 229 8.56 2.41 -4.83
C TYR A 229 7.09 2.19 -4.54
N PHE A 230 6.67 2.48 -3.31
CA PHE A 230 5.27 2.43 -2.92
C PHE A 230 4.69 3.85 -2.85
N LEU A 231 3.61 4.10 -3.59
CA LEU A 231 2.87 5.36 -3.49
C LEU A 231 1.84 5.24 -2.38
N TYR A 232 1.76 6.25 -1.52
CA TYR A 232 0.80 6.29 -0.43
C TYR A 232 0.22 7.70 -0.24
N GLY A 233 -0.91 7.79 0.48
CA GLY A 233 -1.61 9.06 0.69
C GLY A 233 -2.01 9.73 -0.63
N LEU A 234 -2.55 8.96 -1.59
CA LEU A 234 -3.04 9.51 -2.84
C LEU A 234 -4.37 10.23 -2.59
N HIS A 235 -4.45 11.49 -3.01
CA HIS A 235 -5.68 12.27 -2.93
C HIS A 235 -5.75 13.26 -4.09
N GLY A 236 -6.95 13.50 -4.59
CA GLY A 236 -7.20 14.47 -5.66
C GLY A 236 -8.51 15.20 -5.45
N GLN A 237 -8.51 16.50 -5.69
CA GLN A 237 -9.68 17.36 -5.60
C GLN A 237 -9.86 18.16 -6.89
N GLY A 238 -11.11 18.39 -7.28
CA GLY A 238 -11.50 19.19 -8.43
C GLY A 238 -11.53 18.42 -9.76
N PRO A 239 -12.04 19.05 -10.83
CA PRO A 239 -12.31 18.40 -12.12
C PRO A 239 -11.07 17.88 -12.84
N LYS A 240 -9.88 18.45 -12.57
CA LYS A 240 -8.61 18.00 -13.20
C LYS A 240 -7.81 17.02 -12.34
N SER A 241 -8.32 16.61 -11.18
CA SER A 241 -7.64 15.73 -10.21
C SER A 241 -7.05 14.47 -10.85
N GLY A 242 -7.81 13.76 -11.68
CA GLY A 242 -7.34 12.55 -12.37
C GLY A 242 -6.17 12.79 -13.33
N SER A 243 -6.15 13.93 -14.03
CA SER A 243 -5.03 14.30 -14.91
C SER A 243 -3.79 14.71 -14.10
N LEU A 244 -3.99 15.30 -12.92
CA LEU A 244 -2.92 15.67 -11.99
C LEU A 244 -2.31 14.44 -11.30
N ILE A 245 -3.12 13.46 -10.89
CA ILE A 245 -2.64 12.15 -10.41
C ILE A 245 -1.81 11.46 -11.49
N ARG A 246 -2.29 11.42 -12.74
CA ARG A 246 -1.49 10.89 -13.87
C ARG A 246 -0.15 11.60 -14.03
N ALA A 247 -0.11 12.92 -13.84
CA ALA A 247 1.12 13.70 -13.90
C ALA A 247 2.07 13.36 -12.75
N LEU A 248 1.56 13.20 -11.52
CA LEU A 248 2.33 12.76 -10.37
C LEU A 248 2.88 11.33 -10.56
N CYS A 249 2.09 10.38 -11.04
CA CYS A 249 2.58 9.02 -11.33
C CYS A 249 3.71 9.03 -12.37
N LYS A 250 3.60 9.87 -13.43
CA LYS A 250 4.68 10.07 -14.41
C LYS A 250 5.92 10.71 -13.79
N PHE A 251 5.74 11.65 -12.88
CA PHE A 251 6.83 12.26 -12.13
C PHE A 251 7.57 11.22 -11.28
N VAL A 252 6.84 10.37 -10.53
CA VAL A 252 7.47 9.31 -9.73
C VAL A 252 8.13 8.25 -10.61
N HIS A 253 7.52 7.88 -11.74
CA HIS A 253 8.17 7.04 -12.73
C HIS A 253 9.53 7.60 -13.17
N ASN A 254 9.58 8.89 -13.54
CA ASN A 254 10.83 9.53 -13.93
C ASN A 254 11.82 9.63 -12.77
N MET A 255 11.33 9.78 -11.53
CA MET A 255 12.18 9.74 -10.34
C MET A 255 12.81 8.36 -10.13
N ALA A 256 12.02 7.29 -10.22
CA ALA A 256 12.49 5.91 -10.13
C ALA A 256 13.52 5.60 -11.22
N ALA A 257 13.18 5.89 -12.48
CA ALA A 257 14.04 5.63 -13.63
C ALA A 257 15.39 6.36 -13.59
N ARG A 258 15.49 7.49 -12.86
CA ARG A 258 16.72 8.29 -12.76
C ARG A 258 17.54 8.00 -11.50
N LYS A 259 16.87 7.73 -10.37
CA LYS A 259 17.53 7.66 -9.05
C LYS A 259 17.83 6.25 -8.58
N SER A 260 17.13 5.24 -9.09
CA SER A 260 17.26 3.88 -8.60
C SER A 260 17.47 2.92 -9.76
N GLU A 261 18.68 2.34 -9.84
CA GLU A 261 18.97 1.29 -10.81
C GLU A 261 18.17 0.02 -10.53
N ASP A 262 17.74 -0.16 -9.28
CA ASP A 262 17.06 -1.36 -8.81
C ASP A 262 15.52 -1.25 -8.81
N CYS A 263 14.96 -0.03 -8.80
CA CYS A 263 13.51 0.16 -8.75
C CYS A 263 12.89 -0.17 -10.12
N ARG A 264 12.30 -1.35 -10.26
CA ARG A 264 11.69 -1.81 -11.53
C ARG A 264 10.19 -1.59 -11.61
N VAL A 265 9.52 -1.41 -10.48
CA VAL A 265 8.07 -1.19 -10.45
C VAL A 265 7.70 -0.12 -9.43
N ILE A 266 6.58 0.53 -9.68
CA ILE A 266 5.89 1.42 -8.74
C ILE A 266 4.59 0.72 -8.35
N VAL A 267 4.36 0.62 -7.05
CA VAL A 267 3.20 -0.06 -6.48
C VAL A 267 2.37 0.96 -5.72
N THR A 268 1.06 0.81 -5.74
CA THR A 268 0.15 1.52 -4.84
C THR A 268 -1.01 0.62 -4.52
N GLU A 269 -1.57 0.77 -3.33
CA GLU A 269 -2.80 0.10 -2.95
C GLU A 269 -3.87 1.16 -2.68
N VAL A 270 -5.05 1.00 -3.28
CA VAL A 270 -6.15 1.97 -3.21
C VAL A 270 -7.46 1.25 -2.85
N GLY A 271 -8.40 1.99 -2.27
CA GLY A 271 -9.72 1.44 -1.93
C GLY A 271 -10.42 0.86 -3.18
N GLY A 272 -11.18 -0.23 -2.99
CA GLY A 272 -11.84 -0.91 -4.12
C GLY A 272 -12.83 -0.06 -4.90
N GLN A 273 -13.40 0.97 -4.25
CA GLN A 273 -14.34 1.94 -4.84
C GLN A 273 -13.70 3.31 -5.12
N ASP A 274 -12.36 3.43 -5.06
CA ASP A 274 -11.68 4.70 -5.27
C ASP A 274 -11.63 5.04 -6.78
N GLU A 275 -12.26 6.15 -7.17
CA GLU A 275 -12.29 6.62 -8.55
C GLU A 275 -10.88 6.94 -9.08
N LEU A 276 -9.95 7.33 -8.19
CA LEU A 276 -8.56 7.63 -8.55
C LEU A 276 -7.85 6.43 -9.19
N ARG A 277 -8.31 5.21 -8.91
CA ARG A 277 -7.81 3.97 -9.54
C ARG A 277 -7.76 4.06 -11.06
N HIS A 278 -8.76 4.69 -11.69
CA HIS A 278 -8.84 4.83 -13.15
C HIS A 278 -7.78 5.76 -13.73
N HIS A 279 -7.15 6.57 -12.88
CA HIS A 279 -6.14 7.54 -13.24
C HIS A 279 -4.72 7.09 -12.89
N ILE A 280 -4.55 5.97 -12.19
CA ILE A 280 -3.23 5.44 -11.85
C ILE A 280 -2.77 4.50 -12.96
N PRO A 281 -1.67 4.82 -13.69
CA PRO A 281 -1.11 3.91 -14.68
C PRO A 281 -0.70 2.60 -14.01
N HIS A 282 -1.09 1.45 -14.57
CA HIS A 282 -0.72 0.14 -14.05
C HIS A 282 -0.89 -0.94 -15.13
N TRP A 283 -0.28 -2.11 -14.90
CA TRP A 283 -0.39 -3.28 -15.75
C TRP A 283 -1.31 -4.31 -15.12
N LYS A 284 -2.45 -4.59 -15.76
CA LYS A 284 -3.47 -5.51 -15.24
C LYS A 284 -2.92 -6.89 -14.87
N LYS A 285 -1.96 -7.42 -15.64
CA LYS A 285 -1.34 -8.73 -15.39
C LYS A 285 -0.45 -8.77 -14.13
N LEU A 286 0.04 -7.63 -13.67
CA LEU A 286 0.89 -7.51 -12.47
C LEU A 286 0.11 -6.97 -11.27
N SER A 287 -1.13 -6.50 -11.49
CA SER A 287 -1.95 -5.84 -10.48
C SER A 287 -2.98 -6.81 -9.92
N CYS A 288 -3.31 -6.67 -8.64
CA CYS A 288 -4.40 -7.40 -8.01
C CYS A 288 -5.65 -6.51 -7.96
N SER A 289 -6.74 -6.95 -8.58
CA SER A 289 -7.97 -6.16 -8.61
C SER A 289 -8.69 -6.12 -7.27
N GLU A 290 -8.55 -7.18 -6.48
CA GLU A 290 -9.28 -7.40 -5.22
C GLU A 290 -8.37 -8.18 -4.27
N ASP A 291 -7.55 -7.45 -3.51
CA ASP A 291 -6.85 -8.01 -2.37
C ASP A 291 -7.82 -8.05 -1.18
N LEU A 292 -7.95 -9.19 -0.50
CA LEU A 292 -8.94 -9.38 0.55
C LEU A 292 -8.33 -9.06 1.91
N TRP A 293 -8.86 -8.03 2.56
CA TRP A 293 -8.59 -7.73 3.94
C TRP A 293 -9.62 -8.41 4.84
N CYS A 294 -9.16 -9.15 5.83
CA CYS A 294 -9.98 -9.77 6.85
C CYS A 294 -9.70 -9.09 8.20
N ILE A 295 -10.74 -8.87 9.01
CA ILE A 295 -10.64 -8.24 10.33
C ILE A 295 -11.29 -9.08 11.40
N LYS A 296 -10.78 -9.01 12.62
CA LYS A 296 -11.37 -9.59 13.82
C LYS A 296 -11.28 -8.59 14.96
N ARG A 297 -12.34 -8.52 15.76
CA ARG A 297 -12.34 -7.76 17.01
C ARG A 297 -11.70 -8.63 18.11
N LEU A 298 -10.77 -8.05 18.86
CA LEU A 298 -10.04 -8.73 19.93
C LEU A 298 -10.56 -8.37 21.34
N GLY A 299 -11.09 -7.16 21.52
CA GLY A 299 -11.55 -6.66 22.84
C GLY A 299 -13.01 -7.02 23.17
N GLY A 300 -13.29 -7.23 24.47
CA GLY A 300 -14.64 -7.30 25.05
C GLY A 300 -15.32 -5.92 25.17
N GLU A 301 -16.51 -5.87 25.77
CA GLU A 301 -17.46 -4.74 25.84
C GLU A 301 -16.91 -3.38 26.35
N SER A 302 -15.64 -3.29 26.76
CA SER A 302 -15.00 -2.10 27.32
C SER A 302 -14.26 -1.20 26.31
N SER A 303 -14.17 -1.57 25.03
CA SER A 303 -13.57 -0.71 23.97
C SER A 303 -14.37 0.58 23.72
N CYS A 304 -13.69 1.66 23.32
CA CYS A 304 -14.35 2.93 22.97
C CYS A 304 -15.40 2.75 21.85
N CYS A 305 -15.17 1.82 20.91
CA CYS A 305 -16.15 1.45 19.88
C CYS A 305 -17.34 0.61 20.42
N ALA A 306 -17.17 -0.11 21.55
CA ALA A 306 -18.29 -0.81 22.20
C ALA A 306 -19.29 0.17 22.82
N LYS A 307 -18.80 1.27 23.40
CA LYS A 307 -19.61 2.27 24.10
C LYS A 307 -20.59 3.02 23.19
N GLU A 308 -20.36 2.99 21.88
CA GLU A 308 -21.23 3.61 20.87
C GLU A 308 -22.03 2.61 20.03
N GLY A 309 -21.97 1.30 20.36
CA GLY A 309 -22.75 0.27 19.66
C GLY A 309 -22.37 0.03 18.20
N LYS A 310 -21.28 0.63 17.69
CA LYS A 310 -20.83 0.49 16.30
C LYS A 310 -19.61 -0.42 16.20
N ASP A 311 -19.86 -1.68 15.87
CA ASP A 311 -18.82 -2.65 15.54
C ASP A 311 -18.18 -2.29 14.18
N TRP A 312 -16.94 -1.78 14.21
CA TRP A 312 -16.20 -1.40 13.00
C TRP A 312 -16.11 -2.55 11.99
N THR A 313 -16.06 -3.81 12.43
CA THR A 313 -15.99 -4.98 11.53
C THR A 313 -17.23 -5.13 10.64
N LYS A 314 -18.36 -4.51 11.02
CA LYS A 314 -19.64 -4.53 10.30
C LYS A 314 -19.91 -3.24 9.53
N SER A 315 -18.98 -2.28 9.57
CA SER A 315 -19.14 -1.01 8.86
C SER A 315 -19.08 -1.21 7.34
N PRO A 316 -19.89 -0.45 6.56
CA PRO A 316 -19.83 -0.52 5.11
C PRO A 316 -18.45 -0.09 4.61
N PRO A 317 -17.97 -0.65 3.48
CA PRO A 317 -16.67 -0.30 2.93
C PRO A 317 -16.64 1.20 2.54
N PRO A 318 -15.61 1.95 2.95
CA PRO A 318 -15.45 3.33 2.53
C PRO A 318 -15.02 3.42 1.07
N ARG A 319 -15.17 4.61 0.48
CA ARG A 319 -14.67 4.89 -0.88
C ARG A 319 -13.15 4.81 -0.95
N SER A 320 -12.49 5.40 0.06
CA SER A 320 -11.04 5.48 0.17
C SER A 320 -10.55 4.83 1.46
N LEU A 321 -9.29 4.42 1.44
CA LEU A 321 -8.59 3.76 2.53
C LEU A 321 -7.17 4.30 2.56
N PHE A 322 -6.61 4.50 3.75
CA PHE A 322 -5.21 4.88 3.87
C PHE A 322 -4.35 3.64 4.11
N VAL A 323 -3.43 3.35 3.21
CA VAL A 323 -2.45 2.25 3.37
C VAL A 323 -1.17 2.84 3.94
N ASP A 324 -0.77 2.31 5.09
CA ASP A 324 0.46 2.73 5.77
C ASP A 324 1.67 2.12 5.05
N PRO A 325 2.60 2.93 4.51
CA PRO A 325 3.72 2.40 3.75
C PRO A 325 4.71 1.58 4.60
N ARG A 326 4.65 1.65 5.94
CA ARG A 326 5.47 0.84 6.86
C ARG A 326 5.08 -0.65 6.86
N GLU A 327 3.93 -0.96 6.28
CA GLU A 327 3.35 -2.29 6.23
C GLU A 327 3.66 -3.06 4.94
N VAL A 328 4.38 -2.40 4.02
CA VAL A 328 4.63 -2.85 2.64
C VAL A 328 6.04 -3.37 2.44
#